data_AF-A0A3B8RGI4-F1
#
_entry.id   AF-A0A3B8RGI4-F1
#
_cell.length_a   1.000
_cell.length_b   1.000
_cell.length_c   1.000
_cell.angle_alpha   90.00
_cell.angle_beta   90.00
_cell.angle_gamma   90.00
#
_symmetry.space_group_name_H-M   'P 1'
#
loop_
_entity.id
_entity.type
_entity.pdbx_description
1 polymer ?
#
loop_
_entity_poly.entity_id
_entity_poly.type
_entity_poly.pdbx_seq_one_letter_code
_entity_poly.pdbx_strand_id
1 'polypeptide(L)'
;AAKAQAIAEKPSDEVNWKDVPVVEPLSLELGYRLIRLVDAGDQSDVIKRIRAIRKKFVAEVGFLIPSVHVRDNLQLPPENYRILIFGAEVGRGQILPDRLLAIEPVTDPAPMDGIRVLDPTFKMPAVWIFPRDKD
;
A
#
# COMPACT_ATOMS: atom_id res chain seq x y z
N ALA A 1 4.03 12.56 -65.20
CA ALA A 1 3.40 11.99 -63.99
C ALA A 1 4.43 11.90 -62.88
N ALA A 2 4.46 12.87 -61.96
CA ALA A 2 5.36 12.87 -60.82
C ALA A 2 4.68 12.16 -59.65
N LYS A 3 5.24 11.02 -59.22
CA LYS A 3 4.77 10.28 -58.04
C LYS A 3 5.11 11.09 -56.78
N ALA A 4 4.09 11.52 -56.06
CA ALA A 4 4.22 12.01 -54.69
C ALA A 4 4.65 10.83 -53.80
N GLN A 5 5.86 10.91 -53.26
CA GLN A 5 6.36 10.00 -52.26
C GLN A 5 5.77 10.40 -50.91
N ALA A 6 4.92 9.54 -50.35
CA ALA A 6 4.45 9.67 -48.98
C ALA A 6 5.65 9.51 -48.03
N ILE A 7 5.93 10.56 -47.26
CA ILE A 7 6.95 10.57 -46.22
C ILE A 7 6.35 9.75 -45.06
N ALA A 8 6.83 8.51 -44.89
CA ALA A 8 6.50 7.72 -43.72
C ALA A 8 7.23 8.35 -42.51
N GLU A 9 6.48 9.00 -41.63
CA GLU A 9 6.99 9.50 -40.35
C GLU A 9 7.54 8.33 -39.54
N LYS A 10 8.83 8.42 -39.18
CA LYS A 10 9.43 7.49 -38.23
C LYS A 10 8.77 7.70 -36.86
N PRO A 11 8.48 6.64 -36.09
CA PRO A 11 8.01 6.82 -34.73
C PRO A 11 9.12 7.54 -33.95
N SER A 12 8.81 8.75 -33.48
CA SER A 12 9.70 9.53 -32.64
C SER A 12 9.69 8.92 -31.23
N ASP A 13 10.87 8.56 -30.71
CA ASP A 13 11.07 8.16 -29.31
C ASP A 13 10.92 9.34 -28.32
N GLU A 14 10.26 10.43 -28.71
CA GLU A 14 10.04 11.59 -27.86
C GLU A 14 8.86 11.36 -26.92
N VAL A 15 9.14 11.42 -25.61
CA VAL A 15 8.13 11.33 -24.54
C VAL A 15 7.15 12.49 -24.68
N ASN A 16 5.86 12.16 -24.86
CA ASN A 16 4.78 13.13 -24.96
C ASN A 16 4.14 13.39 -23.59
N TRP A 17 3.47 14.53 -23.43
CA TRP A 17 2.65 14.81 -22.24
C TRP A 17 1.60 13.72 -21.95
N LYS A 18 1.15 13.00 -22.98
CA LYS A 18 0.24 11.86 -22.86
C LYS A 18 0.87 10.63 -22.17
N ASP A 19 2.20 10.55 -22.17
CA ASP A 19 2.95 9.45 -21.56
C ASP A 19 3.26 9.72 -20.07
N VAL A 20 2.94 10.91 -19.57
CA VAL A 20 3.10 11.26 -18.15
C VAL A 20 1.98 10.56 -17.36
N PRO A 21 2.32 9.59 -16.49
CA PRO A 21 1.31 8.90 -15.70
C PRO A 21 0.66 9.87 -14.71
N VAL A 22 -0.65 9.72 -14.51
CA VAL A 22 -1.37 10.45 -13.47
C VAL A 22 -0.83 10.00 -12.10
N VAL A 23 -0.38 10.96 -11.31
CA VAL A 23 0.13 10.72 -9.96
C VAL A 23 -0.98 10.97 -8.96
N GLU A 24 -1.39 9.91 -8.27
CA GLU A 24 -2.42 10.02 -7.24
C GLU A 24 -1.91 10.79 -6.01
N PRO A 25 -2.70 11.74 -5.46
CA PRO A 25 -2.29 12.49 -4.28
C PRO A 25 -1.97 11.63 -3.06
N LEU A 26 -2.72 10.54 -2.87
CA LEU A 26 -2.51 9.57 -1.80
C LEU A 26 -2.81 8.17 -2.33
N SER A 27 -1.85 7.25 -2.22
CA SER A 27 -1.99 5.88 -2.70
C SER A 27 -1.41 4.86 -1.74
N LEU A 28 -2.01 3.67 -1.76
CA LEU A 28 -1.56 2.46 -1.08
C LEU A 28 -1.29 1.41 -2.16
N GLU A 29 -0.04 1.00 -2.27
CA GLU A 29 0.35 -0.06 -3.19
C GLU A 29 0.57 -1.36 -2.44
N LEU A 30 0.10 -2.45 -3.04
CA LEU A 30 0.09 -3.78 -2.45
C LEU A 30 0.87 -4.77 -3.31
N GLY A 31 1.74 -5.57 -2.68
CA GLY A 31 2.27 -6.78 -3.28
C GLY A 31 1.17 -7.81 -3.49
N TYR A 32 1.39 -8.75 -4.42
CA TYR A 32 0.31 -9.60 -4.93
C TYR A 32 -0.38 -10.48 -3.86
N ARG A 33 0.31 -10.89 -2.78
CA ARG A 33 -0.32 -11.69 -1.71
C ARG A 33 -1.24 -10.86 -0.82
N LEU A 34 -1.10 -9.53 -0.84
CA LEU A 34 -1.93 -8.62 -0.05
C LEU A 34 -3.21 -8.20 -0.78
N ILE A 35 -3.33 -8.45 -2.09
CA ILE A 35 -4.50 -8.08 -2.90
C ILE A 35 -5.80 -8.67 -2.31
N ARG A 36 -5.74 -9.90 -1.78
CA ARG A 36 -6.88 -10.54 -1.11
C ARG A 36 -7.45 -9.77 0.08
N LEU A 37 -6.66 -8.89 0.69
CA LEU A 37 -7.11 -8.04 1.80
C LEU A 37 -8.09 -6.95 1.33
N VAL A 38 -8.15 -6.68 0.02
CA VAL A 38 -8.99 -5.64 -0.59
C VAL A 38 -9.92 -6.14 -1.70
N ASP A 39 -9.87 -7.44 -2.05
CA ASP A 39 -10.69 -8.07 -3.11
C ASP A 39 -12.19 -7.80 -2.98
N ALA A 40 -12.71 -7.74 -1.74
CA ALA A 40 -14.11 -7.46 -1.48
C ALA A 40 -14.50 -5.98 -1.69
N GLY A 41 -13.59 -5.15 -2.22
CA GLY A 41 -13.78 -3.72 -2.46
C GLY A 41 -14.25 -3.01 -1.20
N ASP A 42 -15.40 -2.34 -1.30
CA ASP A 42 -16.03 -1.62 -0.18
C ASP A 42 -16.41 -2.49 1.02
N GLN A 43 -16.53 -3.81 0.83
CA GLN A 43 -16.82 -4.75 1.91
C GLN A 43 -15.58 -5.24 2.64
N SER A 44 -14.38 -5.01 2.10
CA SER A 44 -13.13 -5.41 2.77
C SER A 44 -12.88 -4.59 4.03
N ASP A 45 -12.30 -5.24 5.04
CA ASP A 45 -12.01 -4.60 6.33
C ASP A 45 -10.97 -3.49 6.18
N VAL A 46 -10.00 -3.64 5.27
CA VAL A 46 -8.98 -2.62 5.01
C VAL A 46 -9.62 -1.34 4.44
N ILE A 47 -10.48 -1.46 3.42
CA ILE A 47 -11.14 -0.29 2.83
C ILE A 47 -12.09 0.38 3.82
N LYS A 48 -12.82 -0.41 4.63
CA LYS A 48 -13.65 0.11 5.73
C LYS A 48 -12.82 0.88 6.77
N ARG A 49 -11.65 0.36 7.16
CA ARG A 49 -10.73 1.02 8.10
C ARG A 49 -10.13 2.30 7.53
N ILE A 50 -9.71 2.31 6.26
CA ILE A 50 -9.23 3.52 5.58
C ILE A 50 -10.30 4.61 5.61
N ARG A 51 -11.56 4.27 5.28
CA ARG A 51 -12.69 5.21 5.34
C ARG A 51 -12.93 5.74 6.76
N ALA A 52 -12.86 4.87 7.76
CA ALA A 52 -13.02 5.27 9.16
C ALA A 52 -11.90 6.22 9.61
N ILE A 53 -10.65 5.96 9.24
CA ILE A 53 -9.50 6.83 9.51
C ILE A 53 -9.70 8.20 8.86
N ARG A 54 -10.10 8.26 7.59
CA ARG A 54 -10.40 9.53 6.91
C ARG A 54 -11.50 10.34 7.61
N LYS A 55 -12.59 9.67 8.04
CA LYS A 55 -13.67 10.32 8.81
C LYS A 55 -13.17 10.87 10.14
N LYS A 56 -12.37 10.07 10.87
CA LYS A 56 -11.76 10.48 12.14
C LYS A 56 -10.83 11.68 11.94
N PHE A 57 -10.00 11.66 10.90
CA PHE A 57 -9.10 12.76 10.55
C PHE A 57 -9.86 14.07 10.31
N VAL A 58 -10.98 14.03 9.58
CA VAL A 58 -11.82 15.22 9.37
C VAL A 58 -12.34 15.77 10.70
N ALA A 59 -12.82 14.89 11.58
CA ALA A 59 -13.36 15.30 12.88
C ALA A 59 -12.29 15.89 13.81
N GLU A 60 -11.05 15.39 13.75
CA GLU A 60 -9.95 15.84 14.62
C GLU A 60 -9.21 17.07 14.08
N VAL A 61 -9.04 17.17 12.75
CA VAL A 61 -8.17 18.19 12.13
C VAL A 61 -8.97 19.26 11.38
N GLY A 62 -10.21 18.98 10.96
CA GLY A 62 -11.11 19.98 10.37
C GLY A 62 -11.04 20.14 8.84
N PHE A 63 -10.37 19.25 8.11
CA PHE A 63 -10.40 19.23 6.65
C PHE A 63 -10.39 17.83 6.05
N LEU A 64 -10.91 17.72 4.83
CA LEU A 64 -10.99 16.46 4.09
C LEU A 64 -9.68 16.16 3.36
N ILE A 65 -9.06 15.02 3.69
CA ILE A 65 -7.93 14.50 2.92
C ILE A 65 -8.39 13.78 1.64
N PRO A 66 -7.55 13.73 0.58
CA PRO A 66 -7.85 12.98 -0.63
C PRO A 66 -8.24 11.52 -0.36
N SER A 67 -8.93 10.91 -1.33
CA SER A 67 -9.18 9.46 -1.29
C SER A 67 -7.88 8.69 -1.44
N VAL A 68 -7.75 7.57 -0.73
CA VAL A 68 -6.61 6.65 -0.87
C VAL A 68 -6.88 5.75 -2.06
N HIS A 69 -6.06 5.84 -3.09
CA HIS A 69 -6.10 4.92 -4.22
C HIS A 69 -5.34 3.65 -3.87
N VAL A 70 -6.05 2.52 -3.82
CA VAL A 70 -5.43 1.21 -3.58
C VAL A 70 -5.18 0.54 -4.92
N ARG A 71 -3.93 0.13 -5.17
CA ARG A 71 -3.54 -0.57 -6.40
C ARG A 71 -2.57 -1.69 -6.11
N ASP A 72 -2.55 -2.71 -6.95
CA ASP A 72 -1.48 -3.68 -6.93
C ASP A 72 -0.20 -3.08 -7.54
N ASN A 73 0.94 -3.57 -7.06
CA ASN A 73 2.23 -3.33 -7.68
C ASN A 73 3.02 -4.63 -7.67
N LEU A 74 3.07 -5.28 -8.84
CA LEU A 74 3.76 -6.56 -9.03
C LEU A 74 5.30 -6.47 -8.89
N GLN A 75 5.86 -5.26 -8.83
CA GLN A 75 7.28 -5.05 -8.54
C GLN A 75 7.58 -5.08 -7.04
N LEU A 76 6.58 -4.98 -6.17
CA LEU A 76 6.78 -5.11 -4.73
C LEU A 76 6.99 -6.58 -4.35
N PRO A 77 7.78 -6.85 -3.29
CA PRO A 77 7.79 -8.18 -2.69
C PRO A 77 6.36 -8.61 -2.32
N PRO A 78 6.05 -9.92 -2.37
CA PRO A 78 4.69 -10.44 -2.35
C PRO A 78 3.82 -9.94 -1.18
N GLU A 79 4.45 -9.80 -0.02
CA GLU A 79 3.84 -9.50 1.28
C GLU A 79 4.06 -8.04 1.70
N ASN A 80 4.61 -7.21 0.81
CA ASN A 80 4.95 -5.84 1.13
C ASN A 80 3.86 -4.87 0.65
N TYR A 81 3.73 -3.78 1.38
CA TYR A 81 2.95 -2.61 0.96
C TYR A 81 3.79 -1.35 1.04
N ARG A 82 3.37 -0.31 0.33
CA ARG A 82 3.89 1.04 0.52
C ARG A 82 2.80 2.09 0.38
N ILE A 83 3.00 3.21 1.05
CA ILE A 83 2.11 4.38 1.06
C ILE A 83 2.86 5.50 0.35
N LEU A 84 2.19 6.14 -0.61
CA LEU A 84 2.76 7.24 -1.37
C LEU A 84 1.89 8.50 -1.26
N ILE A 85 2.55 9.65 -1.16
CA ILE A 85 1.93 10.97 -1.24
C ILE A 85 2.53 11.68 -2.46
N PHE A 86 1.68 12.04 -3.43
CA PHE A 86 2.11 12.58 -4.72
C PHE A 86 3.25 11.76 -5.36
N GLY A 87 3.14 10.43 -5.31
CA GLY A 87 4.13 9.50 -5.87
C GLY A 87 5.41 9.33 -5.05
N ALA A 88 5.63 10.12 -3.99
CA ALA A 88 6.76 9.93 -3.08
C ALA A 88 6.40 8.88 -2.01
N GLU A 89 7.24 7.85 -1.85
CA GLU A 89 7.07 6.84 -0.80
C GLU A 89 7.29 7.47 0.58
N VAL A 90 6.26 7.45 1.42
CA VAL A 90 6.29 8.01 2.79
C VAL A 90 6.27 6.93 3.87
N GLY A 91 5.96 5.69 3.50
CA GLY A 91 5.96 4.58 4.43
C GLY A 91 5.87 3.24 3.70
N ARG A 92 6.42 2.21 4.33
CA ARG A 92 6.39 0.83 3.82
C ARG A 92 6.37 -0.17 4.96
N GLY A 93 5.90 -1.37 4.66
CA GLY A 93 5.91 -2.48 5.61
C GLY A 93 5.67 -3.82 4.95
N GLN A 94 5.73 -4.86 5.76
CA GLN A 94 5.40 -6.23 5.38
C GLN A 94 4.22 -6.69 6.22
N ILE A 95 3.30 -7.45 5.61
CA ILE A 95 2.17 -8.08 6.28
C ILE A 95 2.20 -9.57 5.91
N LEU A 96 2.11 -10.42 6.93
CA LEU A 96 1.93 -11.86 6.75
C LEU A 96 0.42 -12.18 6.89
N PRO A 97 -0.34 -12.37 5.78
CA PRO A 97 -1.80 -12.39 5.83
C PRO A 97 -2.40 -13.57 6.63
N ASP A 98 -1.60 -14.61 6.83
CA ASP A 98 -1.93 -15.84 7.56
C ASP A 98 -1.50 -15.79 9.04
N ARG A 99 -1.05 -14.63 9.53
CA ARG A 99 -0.51 -14.44 10.88
C ARG A 99 -1.14 -13.24 11.58
N LEU A 100 -0.95 -13.21 12.89
CA LEU A 100 -1.26 -12.06 13.74
C LEU A 100 0.04 -11.40 14.19
N LEU A 101 0.02 -10.07 14.34
CA LEU A 101 1.14 -9.32 14.92
C LEU A 101 0.89 -9.13 16.42
N ALA A 102 1.60 -9.88 17.25
CA ALA A 102 1.60 -9.71 18.70
C ALA A 102 2.59 -8.60 19.08
N ILE A 103 2.08 -7.47 19.58
CA ILE A 103 2.92 -6.37 20.06
C ILE A 103 3.38 -6.71 21.47
N GLU A 104 4.69 -6.73 21.71
CA GLU A 104 5.23 -7.02 23.03
C GLU A 104 4.95 -5.85 23.98
N PRO A 105 4.48 -6.13 25.22
CA PRO A 105 4.30 -5.08 26.20
C PRO A 105 5.67 -4.51 26.60
N VAL A 106 5.71 -3.20 26.87
CA VAL A 106 6.94 -2.52 27.33
C VAL A 106 7.44 -3.09 28.67
N THR A 107 6.51 -3.56 29.50
CA THR A 107 6.78 -4.18 30.80
C THR A 107 6.43 -5.66 30.76
N ASP A 108 7.34 -6.51 31.24
CA ASP A 108 7.17 -7.96 31.34
C ASP A 108 6.97 -8.68 29.99
N PRO A 109 7.96 -8.62 29.07
CA PRO A 109 7.89 -9.34 27.81
C PRO A 109 8.00 -10.85 28.04
N ALA A 110 7.01 -11.60 27.54
CA ALA A 110 7.04 -13.05 27.55
C ALA A 110 7.72 -13.60 26.28
N PRO A 111 8.49 -14.70 26.37
CA PRO A 111 9.00 -15.36 25.18
C PRO A 111 7.84 -15.93 24.35
N MET A 112 7.75 -15.47 23.10
CA MET A 112 6.78 -15.96 22.11
C MET A 112 7.54 -16.55 20.92
N ASP A 113 7.07 -17.70 20.43
CA ASP A 113 7.58 -18.31 19.21
C ASP A 113 7.03 -17.58 17.98
N GLY A 114 7.90 -17.26 17.02
CA GLY A 114 7.49 -16.62 15.78
C GLY A 114 8.57 -15.76 15.15
N ILE A 115 8.16 -14.90 14.22
CA ILE A 115 9.08 -14.02 13.49
C ILE A 115 9.10 -12.66 14.18
N ARG A 116 10.21 -12.34 14.84
CA ARG A 116 10.40 -11.04 15.50
C ARG A 116 10.53 -9.91 14.48
N VAL A 117 9.89 -8.79 14.78
CA VAL A 117 9.78 -7.61 13.92
C VAL A 117 9.56 -6.36 14.78
N LEU A 118 9.62 -5.18 14.18
CA LEU A 118 9.17 -3.93 14.80
C LEU A 118 7.84 -3.52 14.18
N ASP A 119 6.86 -3.14 15.00
CA ASP A 119 5.58 -2.65 14.50
C ASP A 119 5.81 -1.42 13.59
N PRO A 120 5.07 -1.29 12.47
CA PRO A 120 5.34 -0.24 11.50
C PRO A 120 4.99 1.17 12.00
N THR A 121 4.14 1.29 13.02
CA THR A 121 3.55 2.54 13.52
C THR A 121 4.41 3.17 14.61
N PHE A 122 4.75 2.43 15.65
CA PHE A 122 5.44 2.93 16.84
C PHE A 122 6.86 2.36 17.00
N LYS A 123 7.25 1.43 16.13
CA LYS A 123 8.54 0.70 16.20
C LYS A 123 8.70 -0.09 17.51
N MET A 124 7.59 -0.56 18.08
CA MET A 124 7.60 -1.44 19.23
C MET A 124 8.03 -2.86 18.82
N PRO A 125 8.76 -3.58 19.68
CA PRO A 125 9.02 -5.00 19.49
C PRO A 125 7.70 -5.77 19.31
N ALA A 126 7.67 -6.65 18.32
CA ALA A 126 6.49 -7.45 18.01
C ALA A 126 6.90 -8.79 17.39
N VAL A 127 5.99 -9.75 17.41
CA VAL A 127 6.21 -11.09 16.89
C VAL A 127 5.04 -11.47 15.98
N TRP A 128 5.35 -11.94 14.77
CA TRP A 128 4.36 -12.59 13.92
C TRP A 128 4.11 -14.01 14.42
N ILE A 129 2.90 -14.24 14.93
CA ILE A 129 2.44 -15.52 15.48
C ILE A 129 1.35 -16.14 14.59
N PHE A 130 1.16 -17.46 14.65
CA PHE A 130 -0.01 -18.04 14.00
C PHE A 130 -1.28 -17.72 14.79
N PRO A 131 -2.46 -17.64 14.16
CA PRO A 131 -3.71 -17.37 14.86
C PRO A 131 -4.05 -18.34 16.00
N ARG A 132 -3.53 -19.58 15.94
CA ARG A 132 -3.71 -20.61 16.98
C ARG A 132 -2.89 -20.34 18.26
N ASP A 133 -1.87 -19.49 18.19
CA ASP A 133 -0.94 -19.18 19.29
C ASP A 133 -1.33 -17.85 19.97
N LYS A 134 -2.57 -17.37 19.76
CA LYS A 134 -3.06 -16.08 20.24
C LYS A 134 -3.35 -16.06 21.74
N ASP A 135 -3.82 -17.18 22.27
CA ASP A 135 -4.30 -17.34 23.65
C ASP A 135 -3.23 -17.99 24.54
#